data_AF-A0A433SMV4-F1
#
_entry.id   AF-A0A433SMV4-F1
#
_cell.length_a   1.000
_cell.length_b   1.000
_cell.length_c   1.000
_cell.angle_alpha   90.00
_cell.angle_beta   90.00
_cell.angle_gamma   90.00
#
_symmetry.space_group_name_H-M   'P 1'
#
loop_
_entity.id
_entity.type
_entity.pdbx_description
1 polymer ?
#
loop_
_entity_poly.entity_id
_entity_poly.type
_entity_poly.pdbx_seq_one_letter_code
_entity_poly.pdbx_strand_id
1 'polypeptide(L)'
;MAASTKYICTACFRGILMSPRAMLPRQAAWLQQKRHRTIVMERVFPVPLGKHGGLPGPDEVNELHKILRPVERLVYPQEMECILTDFVEGVGIRGDLVKVKRSVFHEELYPASLAVYASPENIAEFEEERKAKGIERLESRLGVFARM
;
A
#
# COMPACT_ATOMS: atom_id res chain seq x y z
N MET A 1 -49.02 40.61 8.72
CA MET A 1 -47.73 39.95 9.08
C MET A 1 -48.01 38.46 9.23
N ALA A 2 -47.84 37.68 8.16
CA ALA A 2 -48.08 36.23 8.19
C ALA A 2 -46.73 35.52 8.40
N ALA A 3 -46.53 34.94 9.58
CA ALA A 3 -45.36 34.13 9.88
C ALA A 3 -45.55 32.74 9.26
N SER A 4 -44.81 32.46 8.18
CA SER A 4 -44.68 31.14 7.59
C SER A 4 -43.81 30.27 8.51
N THR A 5 -44.44 29.47 9.35
CA THR A 5 -43.77 28.43 10.14
C THR A 5 -43.40 27.27 9.22
N LYS A 6 -42.12 27.17 8.86
CA LYS A 6 -41.57 26.01 8.16
C LYS A 6 -41.46 24.84 9.15
N TYR A 7 -42.31 23.83 8.99
CA TYR A 7 -42.17 22.56 9.71
C TYR A 7 -40.97 21.80 9.14
N ILE A 8 -39.91 21.67 9.93
CA ILE A 8 -38.80 20.75 9.64
C ILE A 8 -39.30 19.36 10.04
N CYS A 9 -39.45 18.47 9.05
CA CYS A 9 -39.83 17.09 9.27
C CYS A 9 -38.68 16.35 10.01
N THR A 10 -38.86 16.13 11.31
CA THR A 10 -37.90 15.41 12.17
C THR A 10 -37.89 13.90 11.93
N ALA A 11 -38.71 13.38 11.00
CA ALA A 11 -38.79 11.96 10.68
C ALA A 11 -37.70 11.47 9.69
N CYS A 12 -36.95 12.37 9.04
CA CYS A 12 -35.87 11.99 8.11
C CYS A 12 -34.50 11.79 8.78
N PHE A 13 -34.39 11.95 10.10
CA PHE A 13 -33.11 11.90 10.83
C PHE A 13 -32.81 10.54 11.51
N ARG A 14 -33.49 9.47 11.12
CA ARG A 14 -33.21 8.12 11.63
C ARG A 14 -32.79 7.19 10.51
N GLY A 15 -31.48 7.03 10.40
CA GLY A 15 -30.86 5.97 9.62
C GLY A 15 -29.87 6.54 8.63
N ILE A 16 -28.64 6.74 9.08
CA ILE A 16 -27.37 6.40 8.40
C ILE A 16 -26.29 6.65 9.46
N LEU A 17 -26.19 5.76 10.44
CA LEU A 17 -24.89 5.42 11.04
C LEU A 17 -24.36 4.25 10.22
N MET A 18 -24.10 4.50 8.93
CA MET A 18 -23.30 3.59 8.12
C MET A 18 -21.85 3.93 8.44
N SER A 19 -21.09 2.95 8.93
CA SER A 19 -19.64 3.11 9.10
C SER A 19 -19.01 3.63 7.80
N PRO A 20 -18.09 4.60 7.84
CA PRO A 20 -17.48 5.19 6.64
C PRO A 20 -16.71 4.18 5.77
N ARG A 21 -16.47 2.95 6.25
CA ARG A 21 -15.93 1.83 5.47
C ARG A 21 -16.83 1.35 4.32
N ALA A 22 -18.12 1.72 4.29
CA ALA A 22 -19.06 1.23 3.27
C ALA A 22 -19.13 2.09 1.99
N MET A 23 -18.44 3.23 1.92
CA MET A 23 -18.50 4.17 0.79
C MET A 23 -17.25 4.19 -0.09
N LEU A 24 -16.54 3.07 -0.24
CA LEU A 24 -15.63 2.93 -1.38
C LEU A 24 -16.36 2.15 -2.47
N PRO A 25 -16.55 2.72 -3.67
CA PRO A 25 -17.19 1.99 -4.74
C PRO A 25 -16.33 0.78 -5.07
N ARG A 26 -16.91 -0.42 -4.85
CA ARG A 26 -16.44 -1.73 -5.31
C ARG A 26 -16.09 -1.76 -6.82
N GLN A 27 -16.48 -0.70 -7.52
CA GLN A 27 -16.26 -0.42 -8.93
C GLN A 27 -14.81 -0.03 -9.29
N ALA A 28 -13.88 0.09 -8.34
CA ALA A 28 -12.45 0.23 -8.68
C ALA A 28 -11.70 -1.11 -8.75
N ALA A 29 -12.37 -2.23 -8.45
CA ALA A 29 -11.72 -3.54 -8.34
C ALA A 29 -11.20 -4.11 -9.67
N TRP A 30 -11.76 -3.69 -10.82
CA TRP A 30 -11.31 -4.14 -12.15
C TRP A 30 -10.04 -3.43 -12.66
N LEU A 31 -9.69 -2.27 -12.09
CA LEU A 31 -8.41 -1.59 -12.35
C LEU A 31 -7.28 -2.07 -11.42
N GLN A 32 -7.61 -2.80 -10.35
CA GLN A 32 -6.59 -3.40 -9.50
C GLN A 32 -6.05 -4.65 -10.19
N GLN A 33 -4.99 -4.46 -10.99
CA GLN A 33 -4.11 -5.55 -11.43
C GLN A 33 -3.81 -6.42 -10.20
N LYS A 34 -4.28 -7.68 -10.21
CA LYS A 34 -4.04 -8.58 -9.08
C LYS A 34 -2.53 -8.75 -8.95
N ARG A 35 -1.98 -8.24 -7.84
CA ARG A 35 -0.55 -8.07 -7.59
C ARG A 35 0.27 -9.37 -7.67
N HIS A 36 -0.35 -10.54 -7.79
CA HIS A 36 0.32 -11.85 -7.83
C HIS A 36 0.19 -12.59 -9.18
N ARG A 37 -0.15 -11.86 -10.27
CA ARG A 37 -0.36 -12.46 -11.59
C ARG A 37 0.59 -11.95 -12.68
N THR A 38 1.70 -11.33 -12.29
CA THR A 38 2.70 -10.91 -13.27
C THR A 38 3.49 -12.13 -13.75
N ILE A 39 3.46 -12.37 -15.06
CA ILE A 39 4.15 -13.49 -15.70
C ILE A 39 5.23 -12.90 -16.60
N VAL A 40 6.48 -13.32 -16.39
CA VAL A 40 7.61 -13.02 -17.26
C VAL A 40 7.46 -13.87 -18.52
N MET A 41 7.46 -13.19 -19.66
CA MET A 41 7.31 -13.81 -20.97
C MET A 41 8.58 -13.61 -21.78
N GLU A 42 9.03 -14.64 -22.46
CA GLU A 42 10.07 -14.56 -23.49
C GLU A 42 9.44 -14.53 -24.88
N ARG A 43 10.08 -13.84 -25.82
CA ARG A 43 9.71 -13.94 -27.22
C ARG A 43 10.25 -15.24 -27.79
N VAL A 44 9.41 -16.02 -28.46
CA VAL A 44 9.85 -17.27 -29.11
C VAL A 44 10.75 -16.97 -30.30
N PHE A 45 10.44 -15.90 -31.04
CA PHE A 45 11.24 -15.44 -32.18
C PHE A 45 11.95 -14.13 -31.82
N PRO A 46 13.28 -14.04 -31.94
CA PRO A 46 14.03 -12.83 -31.59
C PRO A 46 13.64 -11.68 -32.53
N VAL A 47 13.57 -10.47 -31.99
CA VAL A 47 13.23 -9.26 -32.77
C VAL A 47 14.46 -8.84 -33.60
N PRO A 48 14.30 -8.46 -34.88
CA PRO A 48 15.40 -7.89 -35.63
C PRO A 48 15.93 -6.62 -34.97
N LEU A 49 17.24 -6.40 -35.09
CA LEU A 49 17.88 -5.20 -34.55
C LEU A 49 17.57 -4.01 -35.46
N GLY A 50 17.07 -2.93 -34.86
CA GLY A 50 16.90 -1.66 -35.55
C GLY A 50 18.22 -0.95 -35.83
N LYS A 51 18.13 0.19 -36.51
CA LYS A 51 19.25 1.13 -36.68
C LYS A 51 19.77 1.60 -35.32
N HIS A 52 21.01 2.09 -35.26
CA HIS A 52 21.59 2.62 -34.02
C HIS A 52 20.67 3.65 -33.34
N GLY A 53 20.25 3.36 -32.10
CA GLY A 53 19.36 4.21 -31.32
C GLY A 53 17.89 4.21 -31.78
N GLY A 54 17.55 3.41 -32.79
CA GLY A 54 16.23 3.32 -33.38
C GLY A 54 15.54 1.99 -33.08
N LEU A 55 14.21 2.03 -33.10
CA LEU A 55 13.38 0.82 -33.10
C LEU A 55 13.49 0.10 -34.46
N PRO A 56 13.30 -1.22 -34.51
CA PRO A 56 13.15 -1.92 -35.79
C PRO A 56 11.95 -1.37 -36.56
N GLY A 57 12.05 -1.40 -37.89
CA GLY A 57 11.00 -0.92 -38.77
C GLY A 57 9.69 -1.71 -38.59
N PRO A 58 8.51 -1.12 -38.81
CA PRO A 58 7.24 -1.85 -38.74
C PRO A 58 7.20 -3.08 -39.64
N ASP A 59 7.81 -3.00 -40.83
CA ASP A 59 7.88 -4.09 -41.81
C ASP A 59 8.81 -5.23 -41.37
N GLU A 60 9.72 -4.95 -40.44
CA GLU A 60 10.65 -5.95 -39.89
C GLU A 60 10.00 -6.72 -38.73
N VAL A 61 9.01 -6.13 -38.05
CA VAL A 61 8.33 -6.73 -36.90
C VAL A 61 7.01 -7.38 -37.31
N ASN A 62 7.10 -8.64 -37.72
CA ASN A 62 5.96 -9.47 -38.08
C ASN A 62 5.21 -10.07 -36.88
N GLU A 63 4.08 -10.73 -37.15
CA GLU A 63 3.23 -11.38 -36.14
C GLU A 63 3.96 -12.47 -35.35
N LEU A 64 4.97 -13.11 -35.95
CA LEU A 64 5.80 -14.11 -35.27
C LEU A 64 6.46 -13.55 -34.00
N HIS A 65 6.89 -12.29 -34.00
CA HIS A 65 7.54 -11.66 -32.84
C HIS A 65 6.57 -11.26 -31.73
N LYS A 66 5.25 -11.38 -31.96
CA LYS A 66 4.20 -11.22 -30.95
C LYS A 66 3.94 -12.52 -30.19
N ILE A 67 4.49 -13.64 -30.67
CA ILE A 67 4.35 -14.94 -30.00
C ILE A 67 5.27 -14.97 -28.79
N LEU A 68 4.64 -15.09 -27.63
CA LEU A 68 5.28 -15.10 -26.32
C LEU A 68 5.16 -16.48 -25.67
N ARG A 69 6.19 -16.88 -24.93
CA ARG A 69 6.20 -18.06 -24.08
C ARG A 69 6.36 -17.64 -22.61
N PRO A 70 5.57 -18.20 -21.68
CA PRO A 70 5.77 -17.95 -20.25
C PRO A 70 7.05 -18.61 -19.76
N VAL A 71 7.89 -17.83 -19.07
CA VAL A 71 9.14 -18.32 -18.44
C VAL A 71 8.90 -18.52 -16.96
N GLU A 72 8.54 -17.43 -16.27
CA GLU A 72 8.44 -17.40 -14.82
C GLU A 72 7.24 -16.61 -14.36
N ARG A 73 6.76 -16.93 -13.16
CA ARG A 73 5.78 -16.11 -12.46
C ARG A 73 6.48 -15.32 -11.37
N LEU A 74 6.32 -14.01 -11.38
CA LEU A 74 6.84 -13.17 -10.30
C LEU A 74 5.99 -13.37 -9.04
N VAL A 75 6.65 -13.81 -7.98
CA VAL A 75 6.06 -13.97 -6.65
C VAL A 75 6.66 -12.90 -5.74
N TYR A 76 5.84 -11.97 -5.29
CA TYR A 76 6.26 -10.97 -4.31
C TYR A 76 6.30 -11.57 -2.91
N PRO A 77 7.23 -11.12 -2.05
CA PRO A 77 7.26 -11.54 -0.66
C PRO A 77 5.96 -11.14 0.05
N GLN A 78 5.48 -12.03 0.92
CA GLN A 78 4.24 -11.83 1.67
C GLN A 78 4.41 -10.85 2.83
N GLU A 79 5.63 -10.73 3.34
CA GLU A 79 6.00 -9.87 4.45
C GLU A 79 6.83 -8.68 3.95
N MET A 80 6.77 -7.59 4.70
CA MET A 80 7.55 -6.37 4.45
C MET A 80 7.93 -5.68 5.74
N GLU A 81 9.06 -4.99 5.70
CA GLU A 81 9.56 -4.18 6.81
C GLU A 81 8.99 -2.77 6.73
N CYS A 82 8.49 -2.28 7.86
CA CYS A 82 8.00 -0.93 8.01
C CYS A 82 8.39 -0.35 9.37
N ILE A 83 8.43 0.97 9.43
CA ILE A 83 8.66 1.72 10.67
C ILE A 83 7.32 2.24 11.15
N LEU A 84 6.97 1.98 12.42
CA LEU A 84 5.73 2.50 12.99
C LEU A 84 5.89 3.98 13.35
N THR A 85 4.92 4.81 13.00
CA THR A 85 4.86 6.23 13.40
C THR A 85 4.14 6.41 14.72
N ASP A 86 3.20 5.53 15.04
CA ASP A 86 2.38 5.56 16.25
C ASP A 86 2.34 4.19 16.93
N PHE A 87 1.74 4.13 18.13
CA PHE A 87 1.51 2.86 18.81
C PHE A 87 0.40 2.08 18.10
N VAL A 88 0.67 0.82 17.77
CA VAL A 88 -0.29 -0.09 17.17
C VAL A 88 -0.39 -1.34 18.03
N GLU A 89 -1.59 -1.58 18.56
CA GLU A 89 -1.87 -2.69 19.46
C GLU A 89 -1.44 -4.03 18.87
N GLY A 90 -0.65 -4.80 19.63
CA GLY A 90 -0.16 -6.11 19.22
C GLY A 90 0.92 -6.13 18.13
N VAL A 91 1.30 -4.97 17.57
CA VAL A 91 2.34 -4.87 16.54
C VAL A 91 3.62 -4.24 17.10
N GLY A 92 3.52 -3.08 17.75
CA GLY A 92 4.68 -2.37 18.28
C GLY A 92 4.44 -0.91 18.63
N ILE A 93 5.51 -0.19 18.94
CA ILE A 93 5.49 1.23 19.30
C ILE A 93 6.10 2.08 18.18
N ARG A 94 5.79 3.37 18.20
CA ARG A 94 6.45 4.40 17.40
C ARG A 94 7.98 4.21 17.36
N GLY A 95 8.53 4.16 16.16
CA GLY A 95 9.96 4.06 15.87
C GLY A 95 10.48 2.62 15.81
N ASP A 96 9.65 1.60 16.04
CA ASP A 96 10.06 0.21 15.89
C ASP A 96 10.06 -0.23 14.42
N LEU A 97 11.10 -0.98 14.05
CA LEU A 97 11.19 -1.66 12.76
C LEU A 97 10.51 -3.03 12.87
N VAL A 98 9.36 -3.19 12.21
CA VAL A 98 8.51 -4.39 12.31
C VAL A 98 8.31 -5.05 10.96
N LYS A 99 8.27 -6.38 10.96
CA LYS A 99 7.89 -7.20 9.79
C LYS A 99 6.39 -7.47 9.84
N VAL A 100 5.65 -6.95 8.87
CA VAL A 100 4.20 -7.10 8.75
C VAL A 100 3.82 -7.73 7.42
N LYS A 101 2.61 -8.28 7.33
CA LYS A 101 2.07 -8.74 6.04
C LYS A 101 1.85 -7.55 5.11
N ARG A 102 2.20 -7.73 3.84
CA ARG A 102 2.09 -6.71 2.79
C ARG A 102 0.68 -6.16 2.61
N SER A 103 -0.33 -7.01 2.74
CA SER A 103 -1.73 -6.59 2.70
C SER A 103 -2.06 -5.63 3.83
N VAL A 104 -1.73 -6.00 5.08
CA VAL A 104 -2.00 -5.17 6.27
C VAL A 104 -1.33 -3.80 6.14
N PHE A 105 -0.08 -3.75 5.68
CA PHE A 105 0.61 -2.48 5.48
C PHE A 105 -0.08 -1.58 4.46
N HIS A 106 -0.36 -2.07 3.25
CA HIS A 106 -0.92 -1.23 2.19
C HIS A 106 -2.42 -0.93 2.35
N GLU A 107 -3.18 -1.82 3.00
CA GLU A 107 -4.63 -1.68 3.18
C GLU A 107 -4.97 -0.89 4.45
N GLU A 108 -4.18 -1.03 5.52
CA GLU A 108 -4.50 -0.46 6.84
C GLU A 108 -3.46 0.55 7.33
N LEU A 109 -2.20 0.12 7.54
CA LEU A 109 -1.22 0.94 8.25
C LEU A 109 -0.78 2.18 7.48
N TYR A 110 -0.44 2.02 6.20
CA TYR A 110 0.08 3.10 5.37
C TYR A 110 -1.00 4.16 5.04
N PRO A 111 -2.23 3.78 4.62
CA PRO A 111 -3.29 4.77 4.40
C PRO A 111 -3.68 5.53 5.68
N ALA A 112 -3.62 4.87 6.85
CA ALA A 112 -3.88 5.50 8.14
C ALA A 112 -2.68 6.31 8.67
N SER A 113 -1.56 6.36 7.95
CA SER A 113 -0.31 7.01 8.39
C SER A 113 0.26 6.48 9.71
N LEU A 114 -0.04 5.23 10.07
CA LEU A 114 0.45 4.54 11.27
C LEU A 114 1.81 3.88 11.05
N ALA A 115 2.22 3.73 9.80
CA ALA A 115 3.52 3.19 9.44
C ALA A 115 4.06 3.82 8.15
N VAL A 116 5.37 3.89 8.05
CA VAL A 116 6.13 4.41 6.92
C VAL A 116 7.04 3.30 6.36
N TYR A 117 7.37 3.40 5.07
CA TYR A 117 8.33 2.49 4.45
C TYR A 117 9.70 2.56 5.12
N ALA A 118 10.35 1.41 5.25
CA ALA A 118 11.73 1.29 5.71
C ALA A 118 12.72 1.70 4.60
N SER A 119 12.72 2.98 4.22
CA SER A 119 13.76 3.57 3.36
C SER A 119 15.00 3.90 4.20
N PRO A 120 16.21 3.94 3.61
CA PRO A 120 17.42 4.29 4.36
C PRO A 120 17.35 5.69 4.99
N GLU A 121 16.69 6.63 4.32
CA GLU A 121 16.46 7.99 4.82
C GLU A 121 15.57 7.98 6.06
N ASN A 122 14.43 7.28 6.00
CA ASN A 122 13.49 7.19 7.12
C ASN A 122 14.13 6.45 8.31
N ILE A 123 14.92 5.40 8.04
CA ILE A 123 15.62 4.69 9.12
C ILE A 123 16.55 5.65 9.86
N ALA A 124 17.33 6.47 9.16
CA ALA A 124 18.21 7.45 9.77
C ALA A 124 17.45 8.49 10.59
N GLU A 125 16.37 9.06 10.05
CA GLU A 125 15.54 10.05 10.76
C GLU A 125 14.96 9.49 12.06
N PHE A 126 14.39 8.28 12.02
CA PHE A 126 13.81 7.64 13.22
C PHE A 126 14.88 7.20 14.23
N GLU A 127 16.08 6.83 13.78
CA GLU A 127 17.22 6.56 14.66
C GLU A 127 17.72 7.84 15.36
N GLU A 128 17.78 8.97 14.66
CA GLU A 128 18.14 10.27 15.22
C GLU A 128 17.08 10.74 16.23
N GLU A 129 15.80 10.65 15.89
CA GLU A 129 14.70 10.94 16.82
C GLU A 129 14.80 10.08 18.08
N ARG A 130 15.13 8.80 17.92
CA ARG A 130 15.26 7.86 19.03
C ARG A 130 16.42 8.21 19.94
N LYS A 131 17.57 8.57 19.37
CA LYS A 131 18.75 9.04 20.13
C LYS A 131 18.43 10.33 20.88
N ALA A 132 17.74 11.27 20.24
CA ALA A 132 17.35 12.54 20.85
C ALA A 132 16.39 12.34 22.04
N LYS A 133 15.49 11.35 21.97
CA LYS A 133 14.53 11.03 23.05
C LYS A 133 15.11 10.14 24.15
N GLY A 134 16.32 9.59 23.98
CA GLY A 134 16.97 8.72 24.98
C GLY A 134 16.26 7.38 25.22
N ILE A 135 15.40 6.92 24.31
CA ILE A 135 14.57 5.73 24.51
C ILE A 135 15.40 4.46 24.25
N GLU A 136 15.73 3.74 25.31
CA GLU A 136 16.39 2.43 25.20
C GLU A 136 15.42 1.35 24.66
N ARG A 137 15.95 0.35 23.94
CA ARG A 137 15.14 -0.75 23.35
C ARG A 137 14.32 -1.55 24.35
N LEU A 138 14.67 -1.51 25.63
CA LEU A 138 13.99 -2.22 26.72
C LEU A 138 12.74 -1.47 27.21
N GLU A 139 12.77 -0.14 27.22
CA GLU A 139 11.68 0.68 27.74
C GLU A 139 10.45 0.68 26.83
N SER A 140 10.64 0.60 25.51
CA SER A 140 9.52 0.48 24.58
C SER A 140 8.75 -0.83 24.83
N ARG A 141 9.42 -1.99 24.92
CA ARG A 141 8.73 -3.27 25.19
C ARG A 141 8.01 -3.32 26.54
N LEU A 142 8.59 -2.72 27.59
CA LEU A 142 8.00 -2.71 28.93
C LEU A 142 6.88 -1.66 29.08
N GLY A 143 6.95 -0.55 28.35
CA GLY A 143 5.93 0.51 28.36
C GLY A 143 4.56 0.08 27.83
N VAL A 144 4.49 -0.97 26.99
CA VAL A 144 3.23 -1.57 26.49
C VAL A 144 2.46 -2.29 27.60
N PHE A 145 3.15 -2.85 28.59
CA PHE A 145 2.52 -3.60 29.69
C PHE A 145 2.33 -2.76 30.97
N ALA A 146 3.04 -1.64 31.13
CA ALA A 146 3.03 -0.85 32.37
C ALA A 146 1.91 0.21 32.47
N ARG A 147 0.98 0.25 31.50
CA ARG A 147 -0.23 1.12 31.53
C ARG A 147 -1.54 0.33 31.58
N MET A 148 -1.56 -0.82 32.24
CA MET A 148 -2.76 -1.52 32.72
C MET A 148 -2.74 -1.55 34.23
#